data_AF-A0A432YMW9-F1
#
_entry.id   AF-A0A432YMW9-F1
#
_cell.length_a   1.000
_cell.length_b   1.000
_cell.length_c   1.000
_cell.angle_alpha   90.00
_cell.angle_beta   90.00
_cell.angle_gamma   90.00
#
_symmetry.space_group_name_H-M   'P 1'
#
loop_
_entity.id
_entity.type
_entity.pdbx_description
1 polymer ?
#
loop_
_entity_poly.entity_id
_entity_poly.type
_entity_poly.pdbx_seq_one_letter_code
_entity_poly.pdbx_strand_id
1 'polypeptide(L)' 'MPRYSEEREQTILSKMMPPLNMTIAEIARTEGIGEQTLYNWRNKAREQGRPVQGKSVNVF' A
#
# COMPACT_ATOMS: atom_id res chain seq x y z
N MET A 1 5.67 15.09 -10.61
CA MET A 1 5.08 13.82 -10.13
C MET A 1 3.59 13.86 -10.43
N PRO A 2 2.99 12.82 -11.05
CA PRO A 2 1.53 12.73 -11.18
C PRO A 2 0.89 12.90 -9.80
N ARG A 3 -0.12 13.77 -9.72
CA ARG A 3 -0.80 14.11 -8.47
C ARG A 3 -1.88 13.06 -8.23
N TYR A 4 -1.52 11.97 -7.56
CA TYR A 4 -2.48 10.94 -7.17
C TYR A 4 -3.38 11.47 -6.05
N SER A 5 -4.67 11.15 -6.11
CA SER A 5 -5.60 11.44 -5.02
C SER A 5 -5.33 10.52 -3.82
N GLU A 6 -5.66 10.98 -2.62
CA GLU A 6 -5.55 10.17 -1.40
C GLU A 6 -6.44 8.92 -1.45
N GLU A 7 -7.58 8.99 -2.16
CA GLU A 7 -8.46 7.84 -2.39
C GLU A 7 -7.77 6.76 -3.23
N ARG A 8 -7.01 7.16 -4.25
CA ARG A 8 -6.26 6.23 -5.11
C ARG A 8 -5.10 5.60 -4.35
N GLU A 9 -4.37 6.37 -3.56
CA GLU A 9 -3.32 5.86 -2.67
C GLU A 9 -3.88 4.80 -1.71
N GLN A 10 -5.01 5.08 -1.05
CA GLN A 10 -5.65 4.15 -0.11
C GLN A 10 -6.17 2.88 -0.78
N THR A 11 -6.79 3.01 -1.96
CA THR A 11 -7.27 1.86 -2.75
C THR A 11 -6.13 0.94 -3.16
N ILE A 12 -4.94 1.49 -3.38
CA ILE A 12 -3.76 0.71 -3.76
C ILE A 12 -3.11 0.07 -2.54
N LEU A 13 -2.98 0.81 -1.43
CA LEU A 13 -2.46 0.26 -0.18
C LEU A 13 -3.33 -0.88 0.35
N SER A 14 -4.65 -0.81 0.18
CA SER A 14 -5.55 -1.90 0.59
C SER A 14 -5.31 -3.20 -0.17
N LYS A 15 -4.81 -3.15 -1.42
CA LYS A 15 -4.42 -4.35 -2.18
C LYS A 15 -3.21 -5.07 -1.58
N MET A 16 -2.37 -4.37 -0.82
CA MET A 16 -1.25 -4.97 -0.08
C MET A 16 -1.69 -5.70 1.19
N MET A 17 -2.97 -5.60 1.56
CA MET A 17 -3.54 -6.20 2.76
C MET A 17 -4.39 -7.44 2.40
N PRO A 18 -4.69 -8.31 3.39
CA PRO A 18 -5.66 -9.38 3.20
C PRO A 18 -7.01 -8.82 2.71
N PRO A 19 -7.71 -9.52 1.79
CA PRO A 19 -7.44 -10.87 1.30
C PRO A 19 -6.44 -10.95 0.13
N LEU A 20 -6.11 -9.83 -0.50
CA LEU A 20 -5.34 -9.81 -1.75
C LEU A 20 -3.85 -10.07 -1.51
N ASN A 21 -3.27 -9.52 -0.44
CA ASN A 21 -1.85 -9.66 -0.08
C ASN A 21 -0.88 -9.43 -1.27
N MET A 22 -1.24 -8.54 -2.20
CA MET A 22 -0.46 -8.28 -3.40
C MET A 22 0.87 -7.60 -3.06
N THR A 23 1.92 -7.97 -3.78
CA THR A 23 3.23 -7.34 -3.66
C THR A 23 3.27 -6.00 -4.39
N ILE A 24 4.22 -5.13 -4.00
CA ILE A 24 4.45 -3.85 -4.68
C ILE A 24 4.73 -4.04 -6.18
N ALA A 25 5.48 -5.08 -6.56
CA ALA A 25 5.81 -5.35 -7.95
C ALA A 25 4.56 -5.73 -8.78
N GLU A 26 3.64 -6.51 -8.21
CA GLU A 26 2.38 -6.87 -8.87
C GLU A 26 1.47 -5.64 -9.03
N ILE A 27 1.36 -4.83 -7.98
CA ILE A 27 0.59 -3.58 -8.02
C ILE A 27 1.19 -2.61 -9.04
N ALA A 28 2.51 -2.47 -9.09
CA ALA A 28 3.19 -1.61 -10.04
C ALA A 28 2.86 -2.00 -11.49
N ARG A 29 2.86 -3.30 -11.79
CA ARG A 29 2.54 -3.84 -13.11
C ARG A 29 1.06 -3.68 -13.46
N THR A 30 0.15 -3.87 -12.50
CA THR A 30 -1.31 -3.80 -12.73
C THR A 30 -1.84 -2.37 -12.79
N GLU A 31 -1.34 -1.47 -11.93
CA GLU A 31 -1.77 -0.07 -11.84
C GLU A 31 -0.94 0.89 -12.71
N GLY A 32 0.20 0.43 -13.25
CA GLY A 32 1.12 1.26 -14.01
C GLY A 32 1.81 2.33 -13.15
N ILE A 33 2.05 2.03 -11.86
CA ILE A 33 2.66 2.95 -10.90
C ILE A 33 4.08 2.51 -10.63
N GLY A 34 5.02 3.46 -10.63
CA GLY A 34 6.41 3.17 -10.30
C GLY A 34 6.53 2.58 -8.89
N GLU A 35 7.30 1.49 -8.75
CA GLU A 35 7.50 0.80 -7.47
C GLU A 35 7.99 1.76 -6.37
N GLN A 36 8.86 2.71 -6.71
CA GLN A 36 9.35 3.72 -5.78
C GLN A 36 8.22 4.54 -5.12
N THR A 37 7.18 4.88 -5.89
CA THR A 37 6.02 5.61 -5.37
C THR A 37 5.23 4.75 -4.38
N LEU A 38 5.06 3.47 -4.69
CA LEU A 38 4.36 2.51 -3.82
C LEU A 38 5.14 2.26 -2.52
N TYR A 39 6.47 2.18 -2.59
CA TYR A 39 7.33 2.12 -1.41
C TYR A 39 7.16 3.36 -0.52
N ASN A 40 7.13 4.56 -1.13
CA ASN A 40 6.93 5.80 -0.39
C ASN A 40 5.57 5.83 0.31
N TRP A 41 4.48 5.44 -0.39
CA TRP A 41 3.15 5.35 0.22
C TRP A 41 3.08 4.34 1.35
N ARG A 42 3.67 3.16 1.17
CA ARG A 42 3.75 2.15 2.24
C ARG A 42 4.48 2.70 3.45
N ASN A 43 5.63 3.35 3.25
CA ASN A 43 6.42 3.90 4.36
C ASN A 43 5.68 5.04 5.07
N LYS A 44 5.08 5.96 4.31
CA LYS A 44 4.24 7.04 4.85
C LYS A 44 3.08 6.51 5.67
N ALA A 45 2.41 5.46 5.19
CA ALA A 45 1.32 4.82 5.92
C ALA A 45 1.80 4.15 7.22
N ARG A 46 2.99 3.53 7.23
CA ARG A 46 3.62 3.00 8.46
C ARG A 46 3.94 4.10 9.46
N GLU A 47 4.50 5.22 8.99
CA GLU A 47 4.83 6.38 9.84
C GLU A 47 3.57 7.01 10.45
N GLN A 48 2.45 6.98 9.74
CA GLN A 48 1.15 7.42 10.24
C GLN A 48 0.47 6.41 11.19
N GLY A 49 1.12 5.28 11.51
CA GLY A 49 0.54 4.23 12.35
C GLY A 49 -0.59 3.44 11.66
N ARG A 50 -0.75 3.56 10.34
CA ARG A 50 -1.74 2.77 9.60
C ARG A 50 -1.20 1.35 9.38
N PRO A 51 -2.00 0.30 9.66
CA PRO A 51 -1.58 -1.07 9.37
C PRO A 51 -1.56 -1.29 7.85
N VAL A 52 -0.35 -1.37 7.26
CA VAL A 52 -0.16 -1.63 5.82
C VAL A 52 0.43 -3.01 5.52
N GLN A 53 0.60 -3.83 6.54
CA GLN A 53 0.87 -5.26 6.38
C GLN A 53 -0.04 -6.00 7.35
N GLY A 54 -0.70 -7.06 6.85
CA GLY A 54 -1.57 -7.95 7.61
C GLY A 54 -0.82 -8.81 8.63
N LYS A 55 0.01 -8.20 9.48
CA LYS A 55 0.30 -8.79 10.77
C LYS A 55 -0.88 -8.42 11.65
N SER A 56 -1.79 -9.37 11.82
CA SER A 56 -2.66 -9.43 12.97
C SER A 56 -1.82 -9.07 14.21
N VAL A 57 -2.07 -7.89 14.77
CA VAL A 57 -1.77 -7.69 16.19
C VAL A 57 -2.73 -8.63 16.90
N ASN A 58 -2.24 -9.83 17.20
CA ASN A 58 -2.89 -10.72 18.14
C ASN A 58 -2.93 -9.98 19.47
N VAL A 59 -4.11 -9.50 19.82
CA VAL A 59 -4.44 -9.13 21.19
C VAL A 59 -4.59 -10.45 21.94
N PHE A 60 -3.57 -10.81 22.71
CA PHE A 60 -3.66 -11.75 23.82
C PHE A 60 -3.46 -10.97 25.12
#